data_AF-A0A959XLX7-F1
#
_entry.id   AF-A0A959XLX7-F1
#
_cell.length_a   1.000
_cell.length_b   1.000
_cell.length_c   1.000
_cell.angle_alpha   90.00
_cell.angle_beta   90.00
_cell.angle_gamma   90.00
#
_symmetry.space_group_name_H-M   'P 1'
#
loop_
_entity.id
_entity.type
_entity.pdbx_description
1 polymer ?
#
loop_
_entity_poly.entity_id
_entity_poly.type
_entity_poly.pdbx_seq_one_letter_code
_entity_poly.pdbx_strand_id
1 'polypeptide(L)' 'WPGGGITIMADVLSMPKNAFGYVPTPALVAPLEFTMSRAEYRTLGGHDEAVRTLEDIAVSGGDYGDATLGTCRRSWAS' A
#
# COMPACT_ATOMS: atom_id res chain seq x y z
N TRP A 1 22.96 6.79 4.06
CA TRP A 1 21.86 5.83 3.88
C TRP A 1 21.12 6.18 2.60
N PRO A 2 21.09 5.33 1.56
CA PRO A 2 20.36 5.63 0.34
C PRO A 2 18.89 5.26 0.57
N GLY A 3 18.14 6.21 1.10
CA GLY A 3 16.74 6.07 1.47
C GLY A 3 16.24 7.41 1.99
N GLY A 4 16.49 8.46 1.20
CA GLY A 4 16.17 9.83 1.57
C GLY A 4 14.78 10.20 1.06
N GLY A 5 13.88 10.56 1.98
CA GLY A 5 12.81 11.49 1.63
C GLY A 5 11.47 11.31 2.33
N ILE A 6 11.19 10.15 2.93
CA ILE A 6 9.87 9.90 3.56
C ILE A 6 10.10 9.32 4.96
N THR A 7 10.04 10.20 5.96
CA THR A 7 10.05 9.82 7.37
C THR A 7 8.63 10.00 7.90
N ILE A 8 7.98 8.89 8.27
CA ILE A 8 6.67 8.89 8.92
C ILE A 8 6.78 8.30 10.33
N MET A 9 5.97 8.78 11.26
CA MET A 9 5.86 8.24 12.61
C MET A 9 4.52 7.53 12.73
N ALA A 10 4.54 6.24 13.10
CA ALA A 10 3.35 5.43 13.30
C ALA A 10 3.28 4.96 14.76
N ASP A 11 2.08 5.01 15.35
CA ASP A 11 1.82 4.42 16.66
C ASP A 11 1.53 2.92 16.49
N VAL A 12 2.41 2.09 17.04
CA VAL A 12 2.32 0.63 16.92
C VAL A 12 1.20 0.05 17.79
N LEU A 13 0.79 0.74 18.86
CA LEU A 13 -0.22 0.23 19.80
C LEU A 13 -1.64 0.28 19.24
N SER A 14 -1.89 1.15 18.26
CA SER A 14 -3.18 1.29 17.58
C SER A 14 -3.31 0.46 16.31
N MET A 15 -2.27 -0.30 15.93
CA MET A 15 -2.30 -1.15 14.73
C MET A 15 -3.04 -2.48 14.98
N PRO A 16 -3.74 -3.02 13.95
CA PRO A 16 -4.37 -4.33 14.04
C PRO A 16 -3.35 -5.44 14.26
N LYS A 17 -3.78 -6.55 14.87
CA LYS A 17 -2.94 -7.74 15.05
C LYS A 17 -2.46 -8.24 13.68
N ASN A 18 -1.20 -8.67 13.61
CA ASN A 18 -0.53 -9.14 12.39
C ASN A 18 -0.30 -8.07 11.31
N ALA A 19 -0.25 -6.79 11.68
CA ALA A 19 0.13 -5.71 10.76
C ALA A 19 1.60 -5.78 10.29
N PHE A 20 2.46 -6.59 10.92
CA PHE A 20 3.88 -6.68 10.59
C PHE A 20 4.28 -8.09 10.13
N GLY A 21 5.08 -8.16 9.07
CA GLY A 21 5.73 -9.38 8.59
C GLY A 21 7.19 -9.45 9.05
N TYR A 22 7.65 -10.66 9.37
CA TYR A 22 9.06 -10.94 9.65
C TYR A 22 9.80 -11.32 8.36
N VAL A 23 10.99 -10.76 8.14
CA VAL A 23 11.90 -11.15 7.06
C VAL A 23 13.25 -11.61 7.62
N PRO A 24 13.99 -12.50 6.92
CA PRO A 24 15.25 -13.08 7.44
C PRO A 24 16.39 -12.07 7.66
N THR A 25 16.38 -10.96 6.93
CA THR A 25 17.20 -9.78 7.22
C THR A 25 16.54 -8.97 8.32
N PRO A 26 17.24 -8.47 9.35
CA PRO A 26 16.62 -7.74 10.46
C PRO A 26 15.96 -6.43 9.98
N ALA A 27 14.70 -6.54 9.56
CA ALA A 27 13.84 -5.48 9.06
C ALA A 27 12.39 -5.84 9.41
N LEU A 28 11.59 -4.82 9.76
CA LEU A 28 10.15 -4.93 9.92
C LEU A 28 9.47 -4.50 8.62
N VAL A 29 8.54 -5.31 8.12
CA VAL A 29 7.71 -4.94 6.97
C VAL A 29 6.34 -4.53 7.48
N ALA A 30 5.95 -3.29 7.21
CA ALA A 30 4.61 -2.78 7.47
C ALA A 30 3.92 -2.47 6.12
N PRO A 31 2.64 -2.84 5.93
CA PRO A 31 1.86 -2.38 4.79
C PRO A 31 1.64 -0.87 4.94
N LEU A 32 1.97 -0.11 3.90
CA LEU A 32 1.72 1.33 3.82
C LEU A 32 0.75 1.60 2.68
N GLU A 33 -0.37 2.22 3.01
CA GLU A 33 -1.35 2.73 2.04
C GLU A 33 -1.44 4.26 2.19
N PHE A 34 -1.32 4.98 1.08
CA PHE A 34 -1.47 6.43 1.05
C PHE A 34 -2.74 6.77 0.26
N THR A 35 -3.66 7.51 0.90
CA THR A 35 -4.81 8.10 0.22
C THR A 35 -4.57 9.59 0.05
N MET A 36 -4.69 10.09 -1.18
CA MET A 36 -4.66 11.52 -1.49
C MET A 36 -5.49 11.79 -2.74
N SER A 37 -5.79 13.06 -3.00
CA SER A 37 -6.46 13.39 -4.25
C SER A 37 -5.52 13.17 -5.44
N ARG A 38 -6.10 12.80 -6.60
CA ARG A 38 -5.32 12.68 -7.85
C ARG A 38 -4.63 13.99 -8.24
N ALA A 39 -5.23 15.13 -7.90
CA ALA A 39 -4.65 16.45 -8.16
C ALA A 39 -3.37 16.70 -7.34
N GLU A 40 -3.39 16.36 -6.04
CA GLU A 40 -2.20 16.43 -5.18
C GLU A 40 -1.13 15.45 -5.65
N TYR A 41 -1.51 14.23 -6.00
CA TYR A 41 -0.59 13.22 -6.56
C TYR A 41 0.16 13.74 -7.79
N ARG A 42 -0.56 14.38 -8.73
CA ARG A 42 0.05 15.02 -9.92
C ARG A 42 0.96 16.18 -9.54
N THR A 43 0.56 17.00 -8.56
CA THR A 43 1.32 18.17 -8.12
C THR A 43 2.66 17.76 -7.50
N LEU A 44 2.69 16.62 -6.82
CA LEU A 44 3.89 16.00 -6.27
C LEU A 44 4.80 15.37 -7.34
N GLY A 45 4.42 15.43 -8.62
CA GLY A 45 5.16 14.78 -9.72
C GLY A 45 4.88 13.28 -9.82
N GLY A 46 3.72 12.82 -9.35
CA GLY A 46 3.30 11.43 -9.45
C GLY A 46 3.17 10.93 -10.89
N HIS A 47 3.41 9.63 -11.08
CA HIS A 47 3.38 8.92 -12.36
C HIS A 47 1.92 8.61 -12.77
N ASP A 48 1.16 9.66 -13.09
CA ASP A 48 -0.28 9.61 -13.34
C ASP A 48 -0.69 8.67 -14.49
N GLU A 49 0.22 8.43 -15.44
CA GLU A 49 0.06 7.53 -16.58
C GLU A 49 -0.02 6.04 -16.17
N ALA A 50 0.53 5.67 -15.01
CA ALA A 50 0.43 4.32 -14.48
C ALA A 50 -0.77 4.11 -13.54
N VAL A 51 -1.57 5.16 -13.30
CA VAL A 51 -2.76 5.06 -12.44
C VAL A 51 -3.84 4.28 -13.18
N ARG A 52 -4.21 3.12 -12.62
CA ARG A 52 -5.25 2.22 -13.13
C ARG A 52 -6.51 2.26 -12.27
N THR A 53 -7.65 1.91 -12.86
CA THR A 53 -8.90 1.76 -12.10
C THR A 53 -8.95 0.41 -11.39
N LEU A 54 -9.78 0.28 -10.35
CA LEU A 54 -9.95 -0.98 -9.66
C LEU A 54 -10.56 -2.06 -10.58
N GLU A 55 -11.45 -1.66 -11.49
CA GLU A 55 -12.04 -2.57 -12.48
C GLU A 55 -11.00 -3.11 -13.44
N ASP A 56 -10.07 -2.26 -13.91
CA ASP A 56 -8.96 -2.66 -14.76
C ASP A 56 -8.06 -3.67 -14.03
N ILE A 57 -7.64 -3.34 -12.80
CA ILE A 57 -6.85 -4.25 -11.96
C ILE A 57 -7.57 -5.58 -11.69
N ALA A 58 -8.89 -5.56 -11.47
CA ALA A 58 -9.66 -6.76 -11.22
C ALA A 58 -9.77 -7.68 -12.45
N VAL A 59 -9.64 -7.13 -13.66
CA VAL A 59 -9.72 -7.87 -14.93
C VAL A 59 -8.33 -8.27 -15.45
N SER A 60 -7.36 -7.37 -15.38
CA SER A 60 -6.02 -7.54 -15.96
C SER A 60 -5.00 -8.12 -14.97
N GLY A 61 -5.28 -8.08 -13.67
CA GLY A 61 -4.31 -8.35 -12.62
C GLY A 61 -3.30 -7.21 -12.44
N GLY A 62 -2.55 -7.29 -11.33
CA GLY A 62 -1.43 -6.39 -11.03
C GLY A 62 -0.11 -6.94 -11.56
N ASP A 63 0.87 -6.05 -11.77
CA ASP A 63 2.15 -6.39 -12.42
C ASP A 63 3.03 -7.37 -11.62
N TYR A 64 2.67 -7.64 -10.35
CA TYR A 64 3.41 -8.49 -9.43
C TYR A 64 2.64 -9.71 -8.89
N GLY A 65 1.47 -10.07 -9.44
CA GLY A 65 0.86 -11.39 -9.19
C GLY A 65 -0.64 -11.41 -8.84
N ASP A 66 -1.25 -12.52 -9.22
CA ASP A 66 -2.66 -12.68 -9.60
C ASP A 66 -3.53 -13.44 -8.57
N ALA A 67 -3.47 -13.12 -7.26
CA ALA A 67 -4.11 -14.01 -6.26
C ALA A 67 -4.66 -13.42 -4.94
N THR A 68 -5.10 -12.16 -4.83
CA THR A 68 -5.54 -11.65 -3.50
C THR A 68 -6.83 -10.82 -3.44
N LEU A 69 -7.60 -10.65 -4.53
CA LEU A 69 -8.85 -9.86 -4.45
C LEU A 69 -10.10 -10.64 -3.98
N GLY A 70 -9.95 -11.86 -3.46
CA GLY A 70 -11.05 -12.65 -2.90
C GLY A 70 -11.42 -12.33 -1.44
N THR A 71 -10.57 -11.62 -0.69
CA THR A 71 -10.66 -11.59 0.79
C THR A 71 -10.79 -10.20 1.41
N CYS A 72 -10.48 -9.12 0.69
CA CYS A 72 -10.39 -7.77 1.28
C CYS A 72 -11.74 -7.06 1.52
N ARG A 73 -12.89 -7.68 1.23
CA ARG A 73 -14.22 -7.04 1.43
C ARG A 73 -14.89 -7.31 2.78
N ARG A 74 -14.34 -8.18 3.64
CA ARG A 74 -15.03 -8.62 4.89
C ARG A 74 -14.42 -8.14 6.21
N SER A 75 -13.25 -7.51 6.24
CA SER A 75 -12.56 -7.19 7.52
C SER A 75 -12.48 -5.71 7.89
N TRP A 76 -12.99 -4.79 7.06
CA TRP A 76 -12.95 -3.34 7.30
C TRP A 76 -14.27 -2.77 7.85
N ALA A 77 -15.16 -3.63 8.33
CA ALA A 77 -16.43 -3.26 8.96
C ALA A 77 -16.63 -4.04 10.28
N SER A 78 -15.72 -3.83 11.24
CA SER A 78 -15.90 -4.16 12.66
C SER A 78 -14.87 -3.44 13.49
#